data_AF-A0A0B7F2T0-F1
#
_entry.id   AF-A0A0B7F2T0-F1
#
_cell.length_a   1.000
_cell.length_b   1.000
_cell.length_c   1.000
_cell.angle_alpha   90.00
_cell.angle_beta   90.00
_cell.angle_gamma   90.00
#
_symmetry.space_group_name_H-M   'P 1'
#
loop_
_entity.id
_entity.type
_entity.pdbx_description
1 polymer ?
#
loop_
_entity_poly.entity_id
_entity_poly.type
_entity_poly.pdbx_seq_one_letter_code
_entity_poly.pdbx_strand_id
1 'polypeptide(L)'
;MWDAHYIEEPEPAKPTTATPQKPGVSSVQVYKHAFARERLLDKARKAFELLSGLLIDDGFIYGDSPTTTDIILAAHILPLLYIPFPNSILSSELRKSYETLATHAGRILEISREEQPAPVLQTPTVRSSVSAVFNSWRKEKNAFTQEKEKEAVANSNFSAKYGKWVFGLVAGLGSVVYLLATGIVSIQNVEEDELEDVADVFDLEEEEEG
;
A
#
# COMPACT_ATOMS: atom_id res chain seq x y z
N MET A 1 47.64 81.82 -12.16
CA MET A 1 48.25 80.59 -11.63
C MET A 1 47.51 80.25 -10.34
N TRP A 2 46.58 79.31 -10.32
CA TRP A 2 46.59 78.00 -10.95
C TRP A 2 45.22 77.60 -11.52
N ASP A 3 45.26 77.02 -12.71
CA ASP A 3 44.18 76.29 -13.38
C ASP A 3 43.78 75.07 -12.54
N ALA A 4 42.48 74.92 -12.29
CA ALA A 4 41.92 73.65 -11.86
C ALA A 4 41.26 73.01 -13.08
N HIS A 5 42.00 72.06 -13.66
CA HIS A 5 41.55 71.19 -14.73
C HIS A 5 40.28 70.43 -14.35
N TYR A 6 39.37 70.35 -15.33
CA TYR A 6 38.32 69.34 -15.40
C TYR A 6 38.91 67.95 -15.17
N ILE A 7 38.32 67.20 -14.24
CA ILE A 7 38.43 65.74 -14.19
C ILE A 7 37.02 65.23 -14.47
N GLU A 8 36.84 64.69 -15.67
CA GLU A 8 35.70 63.85 -16.03
C GLU A 8 35.61 62.69 -15.04
N GLU A 9 34.51 62.61 -14.29
CA GLU A 9 34.17 61.40 -13.55
C GLU A 9 33.74 60.32 -14.55
N PRO A 10 34.40 59.15 -14.61
CA PRO A 10 33.99 58.07 -15.49
C PRO A 10 32.68 57.44 -14.99
N GLU A 11 31.72 57.29 -15.91
CA GLU A 11 30.43 56.64 -15.67
C GLU A 11 30.59 55.25 -15.02
N PRO A 12 29.75 54.89 -14.02
CA PRO A 12 29.80 53.56 -13.44
C PRO A 12 29.30 52.51 -14.43
N ALA A 13 30.21 51.60 -14.80
CA ALA A 13 29.92 50.44 -15.62
C ALA A 13 28.77 49.60 -15.03
N LYS A 14 27.79 49.28 -15.89
CA LYS A 14 26.69 48.35 -15.58
C LYS A 14 27.26 46.97 -15.20
N PRO A 15 26.87 46.36 -14.08
CA PRO A 15 27.31 45.01 -13.75
C PRO A 15 26.57 43.98 -14.63
N THR A 16 27.25 43.47 -15.65
CA THR A 16 26.91 42.23 -16.35
C THR A 16 27.31 41.05 -15.46
N THR A 17 26.46 40.72 -14.48
CA THR A 17 26.58 39.46 -13.73
C THR A 17 25.59 38.46 -14.31
N ALA A 18 26.01 37.76 -15.36
CA ALA A 18 25.31 36.61 -15.88
C ALA A 18 25.29 35.53 -14.78
N THR A 19 24.15 35.38 -14.12
CA THR A 19 23.91 34.31 -13.15
C THR A 19 23.79 33.00 -13.93
N PRO A 20 24.47 31.91 -13.52
CA PRO A 20 24.32 30.62 -14.17
C PRO A 20 22.86 30.17 -14.06
N GLN A 21 22.17 30.15 -15.20
CA GLN A 21 20.83 29.57 -15.30
C GLN A 21 20.93 28.09 -14.93
N LYS A 22 20.33 27.72 -13.80
CA LYS A 22 20.10 26.30 -13.45
C LYS A 22 19.37 25.65 -14.64
N PRO A 23 19.73 24.41 -15.03
CA PRO A 23 19.09 23.73 -16.16
C PRO A 23 17.58 23.72 -15.92
N GLY A 24 16.87 24.51 -16.73
CA GLY A 24 15.43 24.72 -16.61
C GLY A 24 14.72 23.40 -16.84
N VAL A 25 13.98 22.94 -15.84
CA VAL A 25 13.04 21.82 -16.00
C VAL A 25 12.18 22.13 -17.20
N SER A 26 12.16 21.24 -18.19
CA SER A 26 11.42 21.46 -19.43
C SER A 26 9.95 21.77 -19.10
N SER A 27 9.40 22.84 -19.68
CA SER A 27 8.03 23.28 -19.40
C SER A 27 7.01 22.15 -19.58
N VAL A 28 7.24 21.27 -20.55
CA VAL A 28 6.45 20.05 -20.82
C VAL A 28 6.37 19.12 -19.61
N GLN A 29 7.48 18.90 -18.89
CA GLN A 29 7.48 18.07 -17.68
C GLN A 29 6.68 18.71 -16.55
N VAL A 30 6.76 20.04 -16.40
CA VAL A 30 5.98 20.79 -15.40
C VAL A 30 4.49 20.60 -15.64
N TYR A 31 4.03 20.72 -16.89
CA TYR A 31 2.62 20.49 -17.24
C TYR A 31 2.19 19.04 -17.01
N LYS A 32 3.00 18.06 -17.40
CA LYS A 32 2.71 16.63 -17.16
C LYS A 32 2.55 16.34 -15.66
N HIS A 33 3.44 16.87 -14.82
CA HIS A 33 3.35 16.70 -13.37
C HIS A 33 2.16 17.44 -12.76
N ALA A 34 1.83 18.64 -13.22
CA ALA A 34 0.66 19.38 -12.77
C ALA A 34 -0.65 18.64 -13.08
N PHE A 35 -0.78 18.15 -14.32
CA PHE A 35 -1.97 17.40 -14.76
C PHE A 35 -2.11 16.06 -14.02
N ALA A 36 -1.00 15.36 -13.80
CA ALA A 36 -1.00 14.13 -13.01
C ALA A 36 -1.46 14.38 -11.56
N ARG A 37 -1.06 15.52 -10.96
CA ARG A 37 -1.47 15.92 -9.61
C ARG A 37 -2.97 16.22 -9.54
N GLU A 38 -3.50 16.94 -10.52
CA GLU A 38 -4.93 17.25 -10.60
C GLU A 38 -5.77 15.98 -10.71
N ARG A 39 -5.39 15.06 -11.62
CA ARG A 39 -6.07 13.75 -11.74
C ARG A 39 -6.00 12.92 -10.46
N LEU A 40 -4.87 12.95 -9.75
CA LEU A 40 -4.73 12.27 -8.46
C LEU A 40 -5.67 12.87 -7.42
N LEU A 41 -5.77 14.20 -7.38
CA LEU A 41 -6.63 14.94 -6.49
C LEU A 41 -8.10 14.59 -6.76
N ASP A 42 -8.53 14.55 -8.02
CA ASP A 42 -9.90 14.18 -8.39
C ASP A 42 -10.27 12.76 -7.95
N LYS A 43 -9.35 11.80 -8.11
CA LYS A 43 -9.54 10.43 -7.61
C LYS A 43 -9.64 10.39 -6.09
N ALA A 44 -8.78 11.14 -5.40
CA ALA A 44 -8.78 11.22 -3.96
C ALA A 44 -10.07 11.85 -3.43
N ARG A 45 -10.57 12.93 -4.05
CA ARG A 45 -11.86 13.54 -3.70
C ARG A 45 -13.00 12.55 -3.76
N LYS A 46 -13.11 11.79 -4.86
CA LYS A 46 -14.15 10.76 -4.98
C LYS A 46 -14.06 9.72 -3.86
N ALA A 47 -12.85 9.28 -3.52
CA ALA A 47 -12.65 8.33 -2.43
C ALA A 47 -12.99 8.94 -1.05
N PHE A 48 -12.54 10.16 -0.78
CA PHE A 48 -12.82 10.86 0.48
C PHE A 48 -14.30 11.20 0.63
N GLU A 49 -14.99 11.55 -0.45
CA GLU A 49 -16.44 11.78 -0.45
C GLU A 49 -17.20 10.51 -0.04
N LEU A 50 -16.87 9.36 -0.65
CA LEU A 50 -17.46 8.08 -0.27
C LEU A 50 -17.18 7.71 1.20
N LEU A 51 -15.94 7.89 1.65
CA LEU A 51 -15.57 7.62 3.04
C LEU A 51 -16.28 8.58 3.99
N SER A 52 -16.38 9.86 3.66
CA SER A 52 -17.09 10.85 4.48
C SER A 52 -18.59 10.58 4.56
N GLY A 53 -19.21 10.10 3.47
CA GLY A 53 -20.61 9.69 3.47
C GLY A 53 -20.88 8.45 4.31
N LEU A 54 -19.86 7.61 4.54
CA LEU A 54 -19.95 6.49 5.47
C LEU A 54 -19.97 6.97 6.93
N LEU A 55 -19.39 8.13 7.22
CA LEU A 55 -19.42 8.79 8.53
C LEU A 55 -20.63 9.71 8.62
N ILE A 56 -21.81 9.12 8.80
CA ILE A 56 -23.10 9.81 8.71
C ILE A 56 -23.24 10.97 9.72
N ASP A 57 -22.70 10.84 10.94
CA ASP A 57 -22.86 11.84 12.03
C ASP A 57 -21.62 11.90 12.94
N ASP A 58 -20.42 11.98 12.36
CA ASP A 58 -19.16 12.08 13.12
C ASP A 58 -18.96 10.97 14.17
N GLY A 59 -19.67 9.85 14.09
CA GLY A 59 -19.56 8.71 15.01
C GLY A 59 -18.47 7.72 14.62
N PHE A 60 -18.67 6.47 15.01
CA PHE A 60 -18.02 5.32 14.39
C PHE A 60 -18.91 4.75 13.28
N ILE A 61 -18.33 4.05 12.32
CA ILE A 61 -19.02 3.59 11.11
C ILE A 61 -20.22 2.68 11.42
N TYR A 62 -20.14 1.86 12.48
CA TYR A 62 -21.18 0.87 12.82
C TYR A 62 -21.82 1.09 14.21
N GLY A 63 -21.76 2.30 14.77
CA GLY A 63 -22.46 2.65 16.01
C GLY A 63 -21.60 3.42 17.02
N ASP A 64 -21.69 3.06 18.30
CA ASP A 64 -21.18 3.85 19.41
C ASP A 64 -19.74 3.49 19.87
N SER A 65 -19.14 2.45 19.29
CA SER A 65 -17.79 1.99 19.64
C SER A 65 -16.90 1.83 18.42
N PRO A 66 -15.57 2.07 18.55
CA PRO A 66 -14.64 1.92 17.44
C PRO A 66 -14.59 0.47 16.97
N THR A 67 -14.86 0.27 15.68
CA THR A 67 -14.76 -1.03 15.03
C THR A 67 -13.43 -1.19 14.32
N THR A 68 -13.15 -2.42 13.86
CA THR A 68 -11.98 -2.70 13.04
C THR A 68 -11.96 -1.84 11.77
N THR A 69 -13.12 -1.52 11.20
CA THR A 69 -13.20 -0.67 10.00
C THR A 69 -12.78 0.77 10.30
N ASP A 70 -13.17 1.32 11.45
CA ASP A 70 -12.74 2.64 11.90
C ASP A 70 -11.22 2.68 12.12
N ILE A 71 -10.66 1.63 12.71
CA ILE A 71 -9.20 1.50 12.91
C ILE A 71 -8.46 1.43 11.58
N ILE A 72 -8.95 0.62 10.63
CA ILE A 72 -8.36 0.52 9.29
C ILE A 72 -8.44 1.87 8.56
N LEU A 73 -9.59 2.55 8.63
CA LEU A 73 -9.77 3.87 8.04
C LEU A 73 -8.78 4.88 8.63
N ALA A 74 -8.71 4.97 9.96
CA ALA A 74 -7.77 5.84 10.66
C ALA A 74 -6.31 5.52 10.30
N ALA A 75 -5.94 4.25 10.18
CA ALA A 75 -4.60 3.83 9.80
C ALA A 75 -4.17 4.33 8.40
N HIS A 76 -5.12 4.58 7.49
CA HIS A 76 -4.83 5.16 6.18
C HIS A 76 -4.86 6.69 6.19
N ILE A 77 -5.75 7.31 6.96
CA ILE A 77 -5.89 8.77 7.03
C ILE A 77 -4.78 9.43 7.86
N LEU A 78 -4.39 8.83 8.99
CA LEU A 78 -3.39 9.38 9.90
C LEU A 78 -2.03 9.63 9.23
N PRO A 79 -1.45 8.69 8.45
CA PRO A 79 -0.23 8.95 7.69
C PRO A 79 -0.35 10.19 6.79
N LEU A 80 -1.47 10.32 6.06
CA LEU A 80 -1.73 11.45 5.18
C LEU A 80 -1.77 12.78 5.93
N LEU A 81 -2.18 12.79 7.20
CA LEU A 81 -2.27 14.01 8.01
C LEU A 81 -0.97 14.40 8.72
N TYR A 82 -0.19 13.42 9.19
CA TYR A 82 0.95 13.66 10.09
C TYR A 82 2.31 13.48 9.43
N ILE A 83 2.42 12.70 8.34
CA ILE A 83 3.71 12.49 7.67
C ILE A 83 3.98 13.65 6.70
N PRO A 84 5.17 14.26 6.73
CA PRO A 84 5.54 15.31 5.79
C PRO A 84 5.85 14.69 4.42
N PHE A 85 4.82 14.55 3.58
CA PHE A 85 4.99 14.14 2.20
C PHE A 85 5.56 15.27 1.34
N PRO A 86 6.36 14.95 0.30
CA PRO A 86 6.87 15.96 -0.64
C PRO A 86 5.74 16.72 -1.37
N ASN A 87 4.54 16.11 -1.45
CA ASN A 87 3.34 16.75 -1.96
C ASN A 87 2.26 16.77 -0.86
N SER A 88 1.94 17.94 -0.33
CA SER A 88 0.93 18.14 0.73
C SER A 88 -0.48 18.42 0.19
N ILE A 89 -0.72 18.20 -1.11
CA ILE A 89 -2.00 18.52 -1.75
C ILE A 89 -3.14 17.72 -1.10
N LEU A 90 -2.97 16.40 -0.96
CA LEU A 90 -3.97 15.51 -0.37
C LEU A 90 -4.22 15.83 1.11
N SER A 91 -3.15 16.12 1.87
CA SER A 91 -3.28 16.47 3.28
C SER A 91 -3.96 17.82 3.48
N SER A 92 -3.68 18.78 2.59
CA SER A 92 -4.37 20.07 2.58
C SER A 92 -5.84 19.95 2.19
N GLU A 93 -6.19 19.07 1.25
CA GLU A 93 -7.56 18.80 0.84
C GLU A 93 -8.34 18.10 1.96
N LEU A 94 -7.75 17.08 2.60
CA LEU A 94 -8.35 16.41 3.77
C LEU A 94 -8.68 17.39 4.88
N ARG A 95 -7.74 18.28 5.24
CA ARG A 95 -7.95 19.26 6.31
C ARG A 95 -8.94 20.37 5.97
N LYS A 96 -9.14 20.68 4.69
CA LYS A 96 -10.01 21.78 4.24
C LYS A 96 -11.43 21.33 3.93
N SER A 97 -11.56 20.23 3.21
CA SER A 97 -12.82 19.77 2.62
C SER A 97 -13.43 18.59 3.39
N TYR A 98 -12.61 17.82 4.13
CA TYR A 98 -13.01 16.55 4.76
C TYR A 98 -12.59 16.50 6.24
N GLU A 99 -12.96 17.54 6.98
CA GLU A 99 -12.62 17.65 8.41
C GLU A 99 -13.20 16.51 9.26
N THR A 100 -14.37 15.99 8.88
CA THR A 100 -15.03 14.85 9.55
C THR A 100 -14.13 13.61 9.57
N LEU A 101 -13.50 13.28 8.43
CA LEU A 101 -12.53 12.17 8.30
C LEU A 101 -11.29 12.40 9.16
N ALA A 102 -10.76 13.63 9.15
CA ALA A 102 -9.58 13.96 9.95
C ALA A 102 -9.88 13.88 11.45
N THR A 103 -11.05 14.36 11.87
CA THR A 103 -11.51 14.34 13.26
C THR A 103 -11.76 12.90 13.73
N HIS A 104 -12.39 12.07 12.91
CA HIS A 104 -12.59 10.65 13.20
C HIS A 104 -11.26 9.90 13.38
N ALA A 105 -10.32 10.09 12.45
CA ALA A 105 -9.00 9.46 12.55
C ALA A 105 -8.24 9.92 13.81
N GLY A 106 -8.36 11.20 14.18
CA GLY A 106 -7.82 11.75 15.42
C GLY A 106 -8.42 11.11 16.67
N ARG A 107 -9.74 10.93 16.71
CA ARG A 107 -10.43 10.24 17.81
C ARG A 107 -9.97 8.80 17.99
N ILE A 108 -9.81 8.05 16.90
CA ILE A 108 -9.27 6.68 16.96
C ILE A 108 -7.84 6.67 17.51
N LEU A 109 -7.01 7.63 17.10
CA LEU A 109 -5.65 7.76 17.64
C LEU A 109 -5.66 8.07 19.14
N GLU A 110 -6.55 8.93 19.61
CA GLU A 110 -6.71 9.25 21.03
C GLU A 110 -7.11 8.02 21.84
N ILE A 111 -8.12 7.28 21.39
CA ILE A 111 -8.56 6.02 22.02
C ILE A 111 -7.40 5.00 22.08
N SER A 112 -6.56 4.94 21.05
CA SER A 112 -5.40 4.03 21.03
C SER A 112 -4.28 4.44 22.00
N ARG A 113 -4.24 5.72 22.38
CA ARG A 113 -3.24 6.29 23.30
C ARG A 113 -3.71 6.28 24.75
N GLU A 114 -5.02 6.29 25.00
CA GLU A 114 -5.54 6.05 26.34
C GLU A 114 -5.05 4.67 26.78
N GLU A 115 -4.07 4.66 27.70
CA GLU A 115 -3.61 3.46 28.38
C GLU A 115 -4.83 2.84 29.06
N GLN A 116 -5.46 1.86 28.43
CA GLN A 116 -6.31 0.95 29.16
C GLN A 116 -5.46 0.39 30.30
N PRO A 117 -5.89 0.52 31.57
CA PRO A 117 -5.15 -0.08 32.67
C PRO A 117 -4.99 -1.54 32.29
N ALA A 118 -3.73 -1.97 32.12
CA ALA A 118 -3.41 -3.31 31.66
C ALA A 118 -4.33 -4.27 32.41
N PRO A 119 -5.09 -5.14 31.72
CA PRO A 119 -5.98 -6.06 32.40
C PRO A 119 -5.13 -6.74 33.44
N VAL A 120 -5.50 -6.56 34.72
CA VAL A 120 -4.74 -7.11 35.84
C VAL A 120 -4.83 -8.61 35.65
N LEU A 121 -3.80 -9.17 35.00
CA LEU A 121 -3.61 -10.58 34.86
C LEU A 121 -3.45 -11.06 36.29
N GLN A 122 -4.54 -11.56 36.87
CA GLN A 122 -4.44 -12.41 38.04
C GLN A 122 -3.47 -13.49 37.61
N THR A 123 -2.25 -13.43 38.14
CA THR A 123 -1.22 -14.40 37.81
C THR A 123 -1.81 -15.76 38.18
N PRO A 124 -2.07 -16.65 37.21
CA PRO A 124 -2.41 -18.00 37.60
C PRO A 124 -1.20 -18.49 38.41
N THR A 125 -1.43 -18.92 39.65
CA THR A 125 -0.39 -19.50 40.53
C THR A 125 0.08 -20.87 40.00
N VAL A 126 0.02 -21.07 38.70
CA VAL A 126 0.44 -22.28 38.03
C VAL A 126 1.75 -21.94 37.33
N ARG A 127 2.84 -22.55 37.81
CA ARG A 127 4.14 -22.63 37.14
C ARG A 127 3.94 -23.12 35.71
N SER A 128 3.67 -22.22 34.76
CA SER A 128 3.62 -22.54 33.35
C SER A 128 5.05 -22.66 32.86
N SER A 129 5.64 -23.84 33.06
CA SER A 129 6.91 -24.18 32.43
C SER A 129 6.70 -24.21 30.92
N VAL A 130 7.52 -23.46 30.18
CA VAL A 130 7.52 -23.44 28.71
C VAL A 130 7.66 -24.87 28.13
N SER A 131 8.23 -25.80 28.90
CA SER A 131 8.29 -27.23 28.56
C SER A 131 6.92 -27.93 28.47
N ALA A 132 5.88 -27.44 29.15
CA ALA A 132 4.56 -28.05 29.13
C ALA A 132 3.86 -27.89 27.77
N VAL A 133 4.03 -26.72 27.12
CA VAL A 133 3.47 -26.47 25.78
C VAL A 133 4.19 -27.33 24.74
N PHE A 134 5.52 -27.37 24.78
CA PHE A 134 6.32 -28.19 23.83
C PHE A 134 6.10 -29.70 23.99
N ASN A 135 5.88 -30.19 25.22
CA ASN A 135 5.61 -31.61 25.44
C ASN A 135 4.19 -32.03 25.03
N SER A 136 3.20 -31.11 25.05
CA SER A 136 1.85 -31.41 24.55
C SER A 136 1.84 -31.63 23.04
N TRP A 137 2.53 -30.77 22.28
CA TRP A 137 2.59 -30.85 20.82
C TRP A 137 3.31 -32.12 20.32
N ARG A 138 4.30 -32.62 21.06
CA ARG A 138 4.94 -33.92 20.75
C ARG A 138 4.04 -35.12 21.03
N LYS A 139 3.08 -35.02 21.96
CA LYS A 139 2.21 -36.16 22.33
C LYS A 139 1.06 -36.36 21.36
N GLU A 140 0.52 -35.30 20.75
CA GLU A 140 -0.60 -35.43 19.80
C GLU A 140 -0.21 -36.12 18.48
N LYS A 141 1.06 -36.03 18.05
CA LYS A 141 1.52 -36.72 16.83
C LYS A 141 1.64 -38.25 16.98
N ASN A 142 1.54 -38.78 18.20
CA ASN A 142 1.64 -40.23 18.45
C ASN A 142 0.27 -40.90 18.64
N ALA A 143 -0.82 -40.14 18.81
CA ALA A 143 -2.15 -40.70 18.96
C ALA A 143 -2.80 -41.08 17.61
N PHE A 144 -2.49 -40.34 16.53
CA PHE A 144 -3.03 -40.65 15.19
C PHE A 144 -2.35 -41.83 14.50
N THR A 145 -1.19 -42.26 14.99
CA THR A 145 -0.40 -43.35 14.39
C THR A 145 -0.80 -44.72 14.96
N GLN A 146 -1.56 -44.78 16.06
CA GLN A 146 -1.85 -46.05 16.75
C GLN A 146 -3.11 -46.80 16.25
N GLU A 147 -3.98 -46.19 15.43
CA GLU A 147 -5.16 -46.88 14.89
C GLU A 147 -4.94 -47.50 13.49
N LYS A 148 -3.82 -47.24 12.83
CA LYS A 148 -3.57 -47.68 11.44
C LYS A 148 -2.52 -48.77 11.29
N GLU A 149 -2.25 -49.55 12.34
CA GLU A 149 -1.22 -50.61 12.31
C GLU A 149 -1.78 -52.03 12.06
N LYS A 150 -3.07 -52.19 11.75
CA LYS A 150 -3.66 -53.52 11.42
C LYS A 150 -3.96 -53.77 9.95
N GLU A 151 -3.83 -52.79 9.07
CA GLU A 151 -3.98 -53.00 7.61
C GLU A 151 -2.97 -52.17 6.82
N ALA A 152 -1.75 -52.66 6.65
CA ALA A 152 -0.90 -52.36 5.48
C ALA A 152 0.42 -53.16 5.52
N VAL A 153 0.33 -54.49 5.68
CA VAL A 153 1.39 -55.37 5.18
C VAL A 153 1.17 -55.53 3.67
N ALA A 154 1.55 -54.51 2.90
CA ALA A 154 1.79 -54.61 1.45
C ALA A 154 2.41 -53.32 0.92
N ASN A 155 3.69 -53.40 0.52
CA ASN A 155 4.39 -52.49 -0.40
C ASN A 155 4.78 -51.08 0.12
N SER A 156 5.69 -51.02 1.09
CA SER A 156 6.32 -49.77 1.57
C SER A 156 7.54 -49.30 0.74
N ASN A 157 7.71 -49.75 -0.51
CA ASN A 157 8.86 -49.36 -1.33
C ASN A 157 8.59 -48.21 -2.32
N PHE A 158 7.36 -47.68 -2.39
CA PHE A 158 7.01 -46.59 -3.33
C PHE A 158 7.01 -45.19 -2.69
N SER A 159 6.78 -45.06 -1.38
CA SER A 159 6.57 -43.75 -0.74
C SER A 159 7.85 -42.93 -0.56
N ALA A 160 9.02 -43.56 -0.44
CA ALA A 160 10.27 -42.85 -0.12
C ALA A 160 10.86 -42.05 -1.30
N LYS A 161 10.61 -42.45 -2.55
CA LYS A 161 11.13 -41.74 -3.74
C LYS A 161 10.12 -40.77 -4.37
N TYR A 162 8.84 -41.09 -4.34
CA TYR A 162 7.79 -40.29 -4.97
C TYR A 162 7.07 -39.33 -4.01
N GLY A 163 7.29 -39.45 -2.70
CA GLY A 163 6.63 -38.62 -1.69
C GLY A 163 6.82 -37.11 -1.89
N LYS A 164 8.00 -36.66 -2.36
CA LYS A 164 8.26 -35.24 -2.65
C LYS A 164 7.41 -34.69 -3.80
N TRP A 165 7.21 -35.48 -4.85
CA TRP A 165 6.42 -35.07 -6.02
C TRP A 165 4.91 -35.12 -5.73
N VAL A 166 4.47 -36.14 -4.99
CA VAL A 166 3.06 -36.25 -4.56
C VAL A 166 2.69 -35.09 -3.63
N PHE A 167 3.55 -34.74 -2.67
CA PHE A 167 3.31 -33.59 -1.79
C PHE A 167 3.25 -32.27 -2.57
N GLY A 168 4.14 -32.10 -3.56
CA GLY A 168 4.14 -30.94 -4.46
C GLY A 168 2.85 -30.83 -5.31
N LEU A 169 2.36 -31.95 -5.85
CA LEU A 169 1.12 -31.99 -6.62
C LEU A 169 -0.10 -31.64 -5.76
N VAL A 170 -0.17 -32.19 -4.55
CA VAL A 170 -1.27 -31.92 -3.61
C VAL A 170 -1.26 -30.45 -3.15
N ALA A 171 -0.09 -29.90 -2.83
CA ALA A 171 0.04 -28.49 -2.45
C ALA A 171 -0.30 -27.55 -3.61
N GLY A 172 0.11 -27.88 -4.84
CA GLY A 172 -0.22 -27.11 -6.04
C GLY A 172 -1.72 -27.08 -6.31
N LEU A 173 -2.39 -28.24 -6.30
CA LEU A 173 -3.83 -28.34 -6.48
C LEU A 173 -4.60 -27.60 -5.39
N GLY A 174 -4.20 -27.74 -4.12
CA GLY A 174 -4.82 -27.03 -3.01
C GLY A 174 -4.70 -25.51 -3.14
N SER A 175 -3.55 -25.00 -3.59
CA SER A 175 -3.32 -23.56 -3.82
C SER A 175 -4.24 -22.99 -4.91
N VAL A 176 -4.36 -23.69 -6.05
CA VAL A 176 -5.24 -23.26 -7.16
C VAL A 176 -6.70 -23.24 -6.73
N VAL A 177 -7.16 -24.28 -6.00
CA VAL A 177 -8.52 -24.33 -5.46
C VAL A 177 -8.76 -23.19 -4.47
N TYR A 178 -7.79 -22.89 -3.60
CA TYR A 178 -7.90 -21.78 -2.65
C TYR A 178 -7.98 -20.41 -3.34
N LEU A 179 -7.19 -20.18 -4.40
CA LEU A 179 -7.23 -18.94 -5.19
C LEU A 179 -8.57 -18.74 -5.91
N LEU A 180 -9.18 -19.83 -6.41
CA LEU A 180 -10.52 -19.79 -7.00
C LEU A 180 -11.61 -19.58 -5.94
N ALA A 181 -11.53 -20.25 -4.80
CA ALA A 181 -12.52 -20.16 -3.72
C ALA A 181 -12.50 -18.80 -3.00
N THR A 182 -11.34 -18.17 -2.87
CA THR A 182 -11.18 -16.85 -2.23
C THR A 182 -11.54 -15.68 -3.16
N GLY A 183 -11.86 -15.96 -4.43
CA GLY A 183 -12.30 -14.94 -5.39
C GLY A 183 -11.20 -13.96 -5.81
N ILE A 184 -9.93 -14.30 -5.61
CA ILE A 184 -8.78 -13.45 -5.97
C ILE A 184 -8.57 -13.44 -7.49
N VAL A 185 -8.98 -14.50 -8.20
CA VAL A 185 -8.91 -14.60 -9.67
C VAL A 185 -10.32 -14.66 -10.23
N SER A 186 -10.73 -13.61 -10.95
CA SER A 186 -11.95 -13.63 -11.77
C SER A 186 -11.57 -14.11 -13.17
N ILE A 187 -12.04 -15.30 -13.55
CA ILE A 187 -11.95 -15.76 -14.94
C ILE A 187 -13.01 -14.96 -15.71
N GLN A 188 -12.58 -13.86 -16.32
CA GLN A 188 -13.40 -13.14 -17.28
C GLN A 188 -13.47 -14.01 -18.53
N ASN A 189 -14.59 -14.72 -18.73
CA ASN A 189 -14.90 -15.35 -20.00
C ASN A 189 -15.02 -14.24 -21.04
N VAL A 190 -13.95 -14.00 -21.79
CA VAL A 190 -14.02 -13.29 -23.05
C VAL A 190 -14.64 -14.30 -24.01
N GLU A 191 -15.95 -14.17 -24.23
CA GLU A 191 -16.55 -14.69 -25.45
C GLU A 191 -15.77 -14.06 -26.61
N GLU A 192 -15.21 -14.91 -27.46
CA GLU A 192 -14.54 -14.52 -28.69
C GLU A 192 -15.58 -13.90 -29.63
N ASP A 193 -15.83 -12.61 -29.45
CA ASP A 193 -16.48 -11.80 -30.48
C ASP A 193 -15.43 -11.51 -31.56
N GLU A 194 -15.61 -12.25 -32.66
CA GLU A 194 -15.30 -11.93 -34.05
C GLU A 194 -14.25 -10.83 -34.27
N LEU A 195 -13.02 -11.27 -34.59
CA LEU A 195 -12.00 -10.48 -35.27
C LEU A 195 -12.56 -9.98 -36.62
N GLU A 196 -13.08 -8.75 -36.63
CA GLU A 196 -13.30 -7.99 -37.86
C GLU A 196 -12.07 -7.10 -38.12
N ASP A 197 -11.46 -7.33 -39.28
CA ASP A 197 -10.32 -6.61 -39.84
C ASP A 197 -10.49 -5.08 -39.84
N VAL A 198 -9.49 -4.36 -39.32
CA VAL A 198 -9.07 -3.10 -39.94
C VAL A 198 -7.55 -3.07 -40.03
N ALA A 199 -7.09 -3.14 -41.27
CA ALA A 199 -5.70 -3.08 -41.71
C ALA A 199 -5.03 -1.71 -41.47
N ASP A 200 -3.70 -1.77 -41.51
CA ASP A 200 -2.75 -0.73 -41.91
C ASP A 200 -2.70 0.58 -41.12
N VAL A 201 -1.55 0.81 -40.48
CA VAL A 201 -0.56 1.83 -40.85
C VAL A 201 0.46 1.89 -39.70
N PHE A 202 1.69 1.45 -39.94
CA PHE A 202 2.92 2.21 -39.71
C PHE A 202 4.10 1.36 -40.19
N ASP A 203 4.34 1.50 -41.50
CA ASP A 203 5.64 1.37 -42.14
C ASP A 203 6.49 2.56 -41.71
N LEU A 204 7.66 2.33 -41.10
CA LEU A 204 8.81 3.24 -41.10
C LEU A 204 10.10 2.45 -40.81
N GLU A 205 10.74 2.05 -41.90
CA GLU A 205 12.18 2.21 -42.19
C GLU A 205 13.15 2.26 -40.98
N GLU A 206 13.97 1.21 -40.86
CA GLU A 206 15.28 1.29 -40.21
C GLU A 206 16.34 0.74 -41.17
N GLU A 207 16.73 1.60 -42.11
CA GLU A 207 18.01 1.63 -42.85
C GLU A 207 18.73 2.90 -42.30
N GLU A 208 20.03 3.00 -42.04
CA GLU A 208 21.21 2.29 -42.51
C GLU A 208 22.45 2.80 -41.71
N GLU A 209 23.43 1.91 -41.55
CA GLU A 209 24.91 2.08 -41.42
C GLU A 209 25.62 2.89 -40.31
N GLY A 210 26.66 2.21 -39.80
CA GLY A 210 27.79 2.71 -39.01
C GLY A 210 28.73 1.58 -38.60
#